data_AF-A0A7K2JN14-F1
#
_entry.id   AF-A0A7K2JN14-F1
#
_cell.length_a   1.000
_cell.length_b   1.000
_cell.length_c   1.000
_cell.angle_alpha   90.00
_cell.angle_beta   90.00
_cell.angle_gamma   90.00
#
_symmetry.space_group_name_H-M   'P 1'
#
loop_
_entity.id
_entity.type
_entity.pdbx_description
1 polymer ?
#
loop_
_entity_poly.entity_id
_entity_poly.type
_entity_poly.pdbx_seq_one_letter_code
_entity_poly.pdbx_strand_id
1 'polypeptide(L)' 'MIDLNADLGEGFGRWTLTDDDALLSVVTSANVACGFHAGDPSVMRRVCDLAAERGVRIGAQVSYRDLAGFGRRTMDVP' A
#
# COMPACT_ATOMS: atom_id res chain seq x y z
N MET A 1 11.10 14.46 -16.51
CA MET A 1 10.02 14.22 -15.51
C MET A 1 10.48 13.07 -14.62
N ILE A 2 10.26 13.15 -13.31
CA ILE A 2 10.66 12.14 -12.32
C ILE A 2 9.39 11.60 -11.66
N ASP A 3 9.37 10.31 -11.34
CA ASP A 3 8.32 9.69 -10.54
C ASP A 3 8.68 9.76 -9.05
N LEU A 4 7.72 10.18 -8.22
CA LEU A 4 7.77 10.08 -6.77
C LEU A 4 6.74 9.04 -6.34
N ASN A 5 7.19 7.97 -5.67
CA ASN A 5 6.32 6.91 -5.18
C ASN A 5 6.41 6.77 -3.66
N ALA A 6 5.34 6.21 -3.08
CA ALA A 6 5.29 5.77 -1.70
C ALA A 6 4.49 4.48 -1.58
N ASP A 7 4.79 3.71 -0.53
CA ASP A 7 4.03 2.54 -0.12
C ASP A 7 2.81 3.01 0.68
N LEU A 8 1.61 2.59 0.24
CA LEU A 8 0.33 3.07 0.74
C LEU A 8 -0.64 1.91 0.98
N GLY A 9 -1.68 2.18 1.77
CA GLY A 9 -2.66 1.15 2.12
C GLY A 9 -2.07 0.06 3.01
N GLU A 10 -1.04 0.39 3.78
CA GLU A 10 -0.38 -0.53 4.71
C GLU A 10 -1.07 -0.61 6.09
N GLY A 11 -2.29 -0.06 6.22
CA GLY A 11 -3.19 -0.34 7.34
C GLY A 11 -3.73 -1.77 7.29
N PHE A 12 -4.32 -2.26 8.39
CA PHE A 12 -4.94 -3.58 8.45
C PHE A 12 -6.04 -3.64 9.52
N GLY A 13 -7.27 -3.95 9.14
CA GLY A 13 -8.42 -4.00 10.04
C GLY A 13 -8.60 -2.68 10.78
N ARG A 14 -8.36 -2.68 12.10
CA ARG A 14 -8.46 -1.48 12.94
C ARG A 14 -7.16 -0.66 13.01
N TRP A 15 -6.06 -1.18 12.49
CA TRP A 15 -4.75 -0.52 12.57
C TRP A 15 -4.56 0.40 11.37
N THR A 16 -4.33 1.68 11.66
CA THR A 16 -3.88 2.68 10.69
C THR A 16 -2.39 2.87 10.86
N LEU A 17 -1.64 2.97 9.76
CA LEU A 17 -0.18 3.10 9.78
C LEU A 17 0.28 4.43 9.15
N THR A 18 -0.16 4.69 7.92
CA THR A 18 0.27 5.84 7.13
C THR A 18 -0.86 6.85 6.95
N ASP A 19 -0.49 8.13 6.81
CA ASP A 19 -1.41 9.16 6.31
C ASP A 19 -1.46 9.08 4.78
N ASP A 20 -2.19 8.07 4.27
CA ASP A 20 -2.31 7.82 2.83
C ASP A 20 -2.86 9.05 2.09
N ASP A 21 -3.79 9.76 2.71
CA ASP A 21 -4.43 10.94 2.15
C ASP A 21 -3.45 12.10 2.00
N ALA A 22 -2.58 12.34 2.98
CA ALA A 22 -1.52 13.33 2.82
C ALA A 22 -0.50 12.91 1.76
N LEU A 23 -0.07 11.65 1.75
CA LEU A 23 0.92 11.17 0.78
C LEU A 23 0.42 11.21 -0.66
N LEU A 24 -0.85 10.84 -0.91
CA LEU A 24 -1.48 10.93 -2.23
C LEU A 24 -1.59 12.37 -2.75
N SER A 25 -1.31 13.40 -1.94
CA SER A 25 -1.28 14.79 -2.41
C SER A 25 0.08 15.20 -3.00
N VAL A 26 1.12 14.39 -2.77
CA VAL A 26 2.50 14.72 -3.16
C VAL A 26 3.14 13.69 -4.08
N VAL A 27 2.69 12.43 -4.08
CA VAL A 27 3.26 11.36 -4.93
C VAL A 27 2.64 11.33 -6.32
N THR A 28 3.38 10.79 -7.29
CA THR A 28 2.90 10.50 -8.65
C THR A 28 2.53 9.03 -8.86
N SER A 29 3.02 8.13 -8.00
CA SER A 29 2.64 6.71 -7.97
C SER A 29 2.43 6.21 -6.53
N ALA A 30 1.55 5.21 -6.38
CA ALA A 30 1.19 4.57 -5.13
C ALA A 30 1.44 3.06 -5.23
N ASN A 31 2.31 2.51 -4.39
CA ASN A 31 2.47 1.05 -4.27
C ASN A 31 1.48 0.57 -3.19
N VAL A 32 0.36 -0.02 -3.61
CA VAL A 32 -0.73 -0.41 -2.70
C VAL A 32 -0.50 -1.82 -2.18
N ALA A 33 -0.53 -2.00 -0.87
CA ALA A 33 -0.38 -3.31 -0.22
C ALA A 33 -1.43 -4.34 -0.69
N CYS A 34 -1.02 -5.60 -0.81
CA CYS A 34 -1.85 -6.66 -1.41
C CYS A 34 -2.44 -7.68 -0.42
N GLY A 35 -2.42 -7.40 0.88
CA GLY A 35 -3.09 -8.22 1.90
C GLY A 35 -2.21 -9.26 2.61
N PHE A 36 -0.92 -9.34 2.28
CA PHE A 36 0.00 -10.34 2.83
C PHE A 36 0.84 -9.79 3.99
N HIS A 37 1.58 -8.71 3.76
CA HIS A 37 2.30 -7.99 4.81
C HIS A 37 1.46 -6.92 5.50
N ALA A 38 0.51 -6.37 4.77
CA ALA A 38 -0.38 -5.28 5.17
C ALA A 38 -1.53 -5.18 4.15
N GLY A 39 -2.48 -4.28 4.42
CA GLY A 39 -3.65 -4.07 3.59
C GLY A 39 -4.75 -5.10 3.87
N ASP A 40 -5.99 -4.68 3.73
CA ASP A 40 -7.15 -5.56 3.66
C ASP A 40 -8.09 -5.06 2.54
N PRO A 41 -9.10 -5.83 2.11
CA PRO A 41 -9.93 -5.44 0.97
C PRO A 41 -10.57 -4.05 1.10
N SER A 42 -10.87 -3.60 2.32
CA SER A 42 -11.46 -2.28 2.56
C SER A 42 -10.43 -1.17 2.43
N VAL A 43 -9.23 -1.36 3.00
CA VAL A 43 -8.10 -0.42 2.90
C VAL A 43 -7.65 -0.29 1.44
N MET A 44 -7.45 -1.42 0.76
CA MET A 44 -7.02 -1.47 -0.64
C MET A 44 -7.99 -0.70 -1.53
N ARG A 45 -9.30 -0.94 -1.37
CA ARG A 45 -10.34 -0.23 -2.13
C ARG A 45 -10.25 1.28 -1.90
N ARG A 46 -10.24 1.72 -0.64
CA ARG A 46 -10.21 3.14 -0.27
C ARG A 46 -8.99 3.86 -0.89
N VAL A 47 -7.81 3.27 -0.79
CA VAL A 47 -6.57 3.87 -1.31
C VAL A 47 -6.56 3.89 -2.84
N CYS A 48 -7.01 2.81 -3.50
CA CYS A 48 -7.14 2.79 -4.95
C CYS A 48 -8.14 3.82 -5.48
N ASP A 49 -9.30 3.97 -4.82
CA ASP A 49 -10.32 4.95 -5.20
C ASP A 49 -9.74 6.37 -5.10
N LEU A 50 -9.09 6.70 -3.97
CA LEU A 50 -8.49 8.02 -3.76
C LEU A 50 -7.31 8.31 -4.71
N ALA A 51 -6.49 7.30 -4.99
CA ALA A 51 -5.40 7.42 -5.95
C ALA A 51 -5.93 7.70 -7.36
N ALA A 52 -7.00 6.99 -7.77
CA ALA A 52 -7.65 7.21 -9.06
C ALA A 52 -8.27 8.61 -9.17
N GLU A 53 -8.96 9.07 -8.13
CA GLU A 53 -9.52 10.44 -8.06
C GLU A 53 -8.45 11.53 -8.24
N ARG A 54 -7.24 11.28 -7.75
CA ARG A 54 -6.11 12.24 -7.79
C ARG A 54 -5.19 12.05 -9.00
N GLY A 55 -5.47 11.10 -9.87
CA GLY A 55 -4.62 10.79 -11.04
C GLY A 55 -3.26 10.21 -10.66
N VAL A 56 -3.12 9.61 -9.48
CA VAL A 56 -1.91 8.91 -9.03
C VAL A 56 -1.89 7.51 -9.64
N ARG A 57 -0.75 7.09 -10.20
CA ARG A 57 -0.62 5.74 -10.78
C ARG A 57 -0.64 4.68 -9.69
N ILE A 58 -1.43 3.63 -9.86
CA ILE A 58 -1.54 2.54 -8.88
C ILE A 58 -0.62 1.39 -9.29
N GLY A 59 0.22 0.94 -8.37
CA GLY A 59 1.06 -0.26 -8.46
C GLY A 59 0.75 -1.25 -7.35
N ALA A 60 1.06 -2.52 -7.55
CA ALA A 60 0.88 -3.56 -6.55
C ALA A 60 2.15 -3.72 -5.69
N GLN A 61 2.02 -3.61 -4.37
CA GLN A 61 3.08 -3.89 -3.41
C GLN A 61 2.88 -5.32 -2.86
N VAL A 62 3.47 -6.28 -3.57
CA VAL A 62 3.45 -7.70 -3.18
C VAL A 62 4.52 -8.00 -2.14
N SER A 63 4.26 -8.98 -1.28
CA SER A 63 5.14 -9.33 -0.16
C SER A 63 4.99 -10.80 0.24
N TYR A 64 5.89 -11.27 1.11
CA TYR A 64 5.71 -12.56 1.78
C TYR A 64 4.41 -12.58 2.58
N ARG A 65 3.82 -13.77 2.72
CA ARG A 65 2.62 -13.98 3.56
C ARG A 65 2.98 -13.91 5.05
N ASP A 66 3.34 -12.72 5.50
CA ASP A 66 3.86 -12.44 6.82
C ASP A 66 3.30 -11.12 7.38
N LEU A 67 2.04 -11.16 7.81
CA LEU A 67 1.40 -9.99 8.42
C LEU A 67 2.09 -9.57 9.72
N ALA A 68 2.45 -10.54 10.57
CA ALA A 68 3.02 -10.27 11.89
C ALA A 68 4.43 -9.66 11.82
N GLY A 69 5.23 -10.05 10.82
CA GLY A 69 6.54 -9.45 10.54
C GLY A 69 6.50 -8.33 9.50
N PHE A 70 5.30 -7.90 9.09
CA PHE A 70 5.10 -6.86 8.07
C PHE A 70 5.86 -7.15 6.77
N GLY A 71 5.98 -8.43 6.39
CA GLY A 71 6.70 -8.85 5.19
C GLY A 71 8.20 -8.58 5.20
N ARG A 72 8.76 -8.16 6.34
CA ARG A 72 10.19 -7.76 6.47
C ARG A 72 11.10 -8.92 6.88
N ARG A 73 10.56 -10.12 7.05
CA ARG A 73 11.33 -11.33 7.35
C ARG A 73 11.49 -12.14 6.07
N THR A 74 12.71 -12.58 5.81
CA THR A 74 12.97 -13.52 4.71
C THR A 74 12.21 -14.82 4.94
N MET A 75 11.58 -15.34 3.89
CA MET A 75 10.87 -16.61 3.91
C MET A 75 11.22 -17.40 2.66
N ASP A 76 11.38 -18.71 2.82
CA ASP A 76 11.46 -19.61 1.66
C ASP A 76 10.06 -19.73 1.04
N VAL A 77 9.96 -19.42 -0.25
CA VAL A 77 8.72 -19.51 -1.04
C VAL A 77 8.95 -20.56 -2.14
N PRO A 78 8.10 -21.60 -2.22
CA PRO A 78 8.20 -22.66 -3.23
C PRO A 78 8.02 -22.18 -4.68
#